data_AF-A0AAE0P0R4-F1
#
_entry.id   AF-A0AAE0P0R4-F1
#
_cell.length_a   1.000
_cell.length_b   1.000
_cell.length_c   1.000
_cell.angle_alpha   90.00
_cell.angle_beta   90.00
_cell.angle_gamma   90.00
#
_symmetry.space_group_name_H-M   'P 1'
#
loop_
_entity.id
_entity.type
_entity.pdbx_description
1 polymer ?
#
loop_
_entity_poly.entity_id
_entity_poly.type
_entity_poly.pdbx_seq_one_letter_code
_entity_poly.pdbx_strand_id
1 'polypeptide(L)'
;MSLRFAVPCTPVTANSSSRIVSRKRSRDDMQSEEQDTRKREIIAAKSTEEPLQPPNDVLNAIPPFHLYGPKNCSDHLHNLTEMQNLYETDQSSSPNTDKEPPLKKPRYAQEGPHSNPQTTPFKLMEWVCSDCVGIYQPMDLHDLPCGHMLCLPCLEERAREVPNMLGKYQYQLNRALTQKYSIESKLQQHDQYPTSSRRTLSESQPSLLRKLAEAEQSLSVFSGRACCGINMELFRRFARCLTPETARQLWLAEQWLDDHPDDRHACGWPDCEAYVPPCCVYELPAYMGGNGDGQRWWCVRCEGNSRGSSNRKRAQDMGRFPWLRRGTEVLLPSR
;
A
#
# COMPACT_ATOMS: atom_id res chain seq x y z
N MET A 1 -22.67 -29.75 -26.79
CA MET A 1 -21.93 -30.55 -27.80
C MET A 1 -20.45 -30.23 -27.68
N SER A 2 -19.72 -31.02 -26.89
CA SER A 2 -18.29 -30.80 -26.60
C SER A 2 -17.46 -31.76 -27.43
N LEU A 3 -16.65 -31.22 -28.34
CA LEU A 3 -15.62 -31.96 -29.05
C LEU A 3 -14.37 -32.03 -28.17
N ARG A 4 -14.08 -33.22 -27.64
CA ARG A 4 -12.83 -33.57 -26.98
C ARG A 4 -11.82 -33.98 -28.06
N PHE A 5 -10.74 -33.22 -28.21
CA PHE A 5 -9.56 -33.66 -28.95
C PHE A 5 -8.68 -34.50 -28.02
N ALA A 6 -8.50 -35.77 -28.37
CA ALA A 6 -7.51 -36.65 -27.77
C ALA A 6 -6.16 -36.42 -28.46
N VAL A 7 -5.13 -36.10 -27.69
CA VAL A 7 -3.74 -36.06 -28.14
C VAL A 7 -3.08 -37.39 -27.77
N PRO A 8 -2.42 -38.10 -28.71
CA PRO A 8 -1.74 -39.35 -28.39
C PRO A 8 -0.41 -39.09 -27.66
N CYS A 9 -0.24 -39.71 -26.51
CA CYS A 9 1.05 -39.78 -25.80
C CYS A 9 1.96 -40.79 -26.52
N THR A 10 3.08 -40.30 -27.06
CA THR A 10 4.21 -41.14 -27.45
C THR A 10 5.16 -41.33 -26.26
N PRO A 11 5.70 -42.55 -26.04
CA PRO A 11 6.68 -42.77 -24.99
C PRO A 11 8.04 -42.21 -25.42
N VAL A 12 8.54 -41.22 -24.69
CA VAL A 12 9.94 -40.76 -24.80
C VAL A 12 10.81 -41.77 -24.06
N THR A 13 11.62 -42.52 -24.80
CA THR A 13 12.69 -43.36 -24.26
C THR A 13 13.73 -42.48 -23.58
N ALA A 14 13.74 -42.49 -22.24
CA ALA A 14 14.79 -41.90 -21.43
C ALA A 14 16.07 -42.72 -21.59
N ASN A 15 17.06 -42.16 -22.28
CA ASN A 15 18.43 -42.68 -22.29
C ASN A 15 19.38 -41.52 -22.00
N SER A 16 19.58 -41.25 -20.71
CA SER A 16 20.63 -40.35 -20.23
C SER A 16 21.42 -41.06 -19.15
N SER A 17 22.47 -41.74 -19.60
CA SER A 17 23.56 -42.25 -18.78
C SER A 17 24.08 -41.14 -17.88
N SER A 18 23.68 -41.18 -16.61
CA SER A 18 24.21 -40.32 -15.56
C SER A 18 25.62 -40.80 -15.24
N ARG A 19 26.63 -40.20 -15.88
CA ARG A 19 28.02 -40.28 -15.41
C ARG A 19 28.08 -39.56 -14.07
N ILE A 20 28.12 -40.33 -12.99
CA ILE A 20 28.49 -39.85 -11.67
C ILE A 20 29.97 -39.45 -11.74
N VAL A 21 30.22 -38.19 -12.08
CA VAL A 21 31.54 -37.57 -11.91
C VAL A 21 31.61 -37.16 -10.44
N SER A 22 32.12 -38.05 -9.60
CA SER A 22 32.56 -37.70 -8.24
C SER A 22 33.70 -36.70 -8.35
N ARG A 23 33.36 -35.41 -8.46
CA ARG A 23 34.32 -34.31 -8.29
C ARG A 23 34.80 -34.36 -6.84
N LYS A 24 36.02 -34.88 -6.63
CA LYS A 24 36.79 -34.61 -5.43
C LYS A 24 36.91 -33.08 -5.34
N ARG A 25 36.13 -32.45 -4.45
CA ARG A 25 36.33 -31.05 -4.09
C ARG A 25 37.77 -30.92 -3.61
N SER A 26 38.51 -29.95 -4.15
CA SER A 26 39.88 -29.73 -3.70
C SER A 26 39.83 -29.34 -2.23
N ARG A 27 40.85 -29.76 -1.47
CA ARG A 27 41.04 -29.34 -0.08
C ARG A 27 41.08 -27.81 0.04
N ASP A 28 41.52 -27.13 -1.01
CA ASP A 28 41.58 -25.68 -1.11
C ASP A 28 40.18 -25.03 -1.19
N ASP A 29 39.21 -25.67 -1.86
CA ASP A 29 37.84 -25.15 -1.97
C ASP A 29 37.13 -25.21 -0.61
N MET A 30 37.35 -26.28 0.16
CA MET A 30 36.81 -26.41 1.52
C MET A 30 37.43 -25.39 2.49
N GLN A 31 38.74 -25.12 2.37
CA GLN A 31 39.40 -24.12 3.21
C GLN A 31 38.95 -22.69 2.90
N SER A 32 38.60 -22.40 1.64
CA SER A 32 38.04 -21.11 1.23
C SER A 32 36.62 -20.90 1.78
N GLU A 33 35.74 -21.92 1.70
CA GLU A 33 34.40 -21.85 2.30
C GLU A 33 34.49 -21.66 3.81
N GLU A 34 35.38 -22.40 4.49
CA GLU A 34 35.56 -22.33 5.95
C GLU A 34 36.09 -20.96 6.41
N GLN A 35 37.03 -20.36 5.68
CA GLN A 35 37.52 -19.00 5.94
C GLN A 35 36.43 -17.94 5.73
N ASP A 36 35.56 -18.10 4.74
CA ASP A 36 34.45 -17.18 4.49
C ASP A 36 33.38 -17.28 5.59
N THR A 37 33.05 -18.49 6.07
CA THR A 37 32.19 -18.66 7.24
C THR A 37 32.79 -18.03 8.49
N ARG A 38 34.08 -18.25 8.78
CA ARG A 38 34.74 -17.62 9.94
C ARG A 38 34.79 -16.10 9.84
N LYS A 39 35.03 -15.53 8.64
CA LYS A 39 34.93 -14.08 8.44
C LYS A 39 33.52 -13.56 8.69
N ARG A 40 32.49 -14.27 8.24
CA ARG A 40 31.08 -13.89 8.50
C ARG A 40 30.75 -13.97 9.99
N GLU A 41 31.22 -15.00 10.69
CA GLU A 41 31.05 -15.14 12.15
C GLU A 41 31.78 -14.05 12.93
N ILE A 42 33.00 -13.67 12.53
CA ILE A 42 33.76 -12.58 13.19
C ILE A 42 33.12 -11.21 12.93
N ILE A 43 32.53 -10.98 11.75
CA ILE A 43 31.76 -9.75 11.45
C ILE A 43 30.46 -9.73 12.26
N ALA A 44 29.76 -10.85 12.38
CA ALA A 44 28.56 -10.98 13.19
C ALA A 44 28.85 -10.79 14.70
N ALA A 45 29.97 -11.33 15.20
CA ALA A 45 30.37 -11.22 16.60
C ALA A 45 30.86 -9.82 17.01
N LYS A 46 31.27 -8.98 16.06
CA LYS A 46 31.59 -7.55 16.30
C LYS A 46 30.37 -6.62 16.24
N SER A 47 29.18 -7.15 15.97
CA SER A 47 27.92 -6.41 15.78
C SER A 47 26.96 -6.53 16.97
N THR A 48 27.48 -6.70 18.19
CA THR A 48 26.67 -6.62 19.42
C THR A 48 26.37 -5.18 19.86
N GLU A 49 26.76 -4.18 19.07
CA GLU A 49 26.30 -2.81 19.26
C GLU A 49 24.81 -2.74 18.92
N GLU A 50 24.01 -2.48 19.95
CA GLU A 50 22.59 -2.18 19.82
C GLU A 50 22.39 -1.12 18.72
N PRO A 51 21.36 -1.25 17.86
CA PRO A 51 21.13 -0.28 16.80
C PRO A 51 21.06 1.14 17.36
N LEU A 52 21.95 2.03 16.89
CA LEU A 52 21.88 3.44 17.26
C LEU A 52 20.47 3.98 16.96
N GLN A 53 19.82 4.61 17.94
CA GLN A 53 18.54 5.25 17.64
C GLN A 53 18.76 6.35 16.59
N PRO A 54 17.87 6.46 15.59
CA PRO A 54 17.98 7.51 14.60
C PRO A 54 17.65 8.87 15.23
N PRO A 55 18.09 9.98 14.61
CA PRO A 55 17.71 11.32 15.03
C PRO A 55 16.18 11.53 15.11
N ASN A 56 15.75 12.45 15.98
CA ASN A 56 14.33 12.70 16.24
C ASN A 56 13.57 13.17 14.98
N ASP A 57 14.20 13.90 14.08
CA ASP A 57 13.62 14.33 12.80
C ASP A 57 13.29 13.12 11.89
N VAL A 58 14.16 12.11 11.85
CA VAL A 58 13.88 10.84 11.17
C VAL A 58 12.71 10.10 11.83
N LEU A 59 12.71 10.01 13.17
CA LEU A 59 11.61 9.36 13.90
C LEU A 59 10.27 10.06 13.68
N ASN A 60 10.26 11.39 13.63
CA ASN A 60 9.06 12.19 13.39
C ASN A 60 8.53 12.07 11.96
N ALA A 61 9.39 11.73 11.00
CA ALA A 61 8.97 11.46 9.62
C ALA A 61 8.33 10.07 9.45
N ILE A 62 8.58 9.14 10.38
CA ILE A 62 8.01 7.80 10.37
C ILE A 62 6.64 7.83 11.06
N PRO A 63 5.57 7.34 10.43
CA PRO A 63 4.27 7.27 11.08
C PRO A 63 4.32 6.45 12.38
N PRO A 64 3.62 6.87 13.45
CA PRO A 64 3.65 6.18 14.74
C PRO A 64 2.79 4.90 14.69
N PHE A 65 3.25 3.87 13.98
CA PHE A 65 2.48 2.64 13.71
C PHE A 65 1.97 1.93 14.97
N HIS A 66 2.66 2.07 16.11
CA HIS A 66 2.23 1.53 17.40
C HIS A 66 0.90 2.11 17.90
N LEU A 67 0.49 3.26 17.37
CA LEU A 67 -0.82 3.89 17.63
C LEU A 67 -1.88 3.46 16.61
N TYR A 68 -1.57 2.60 15.65
CA TYR A 68 -2.55 2.12 14.66
C TYR A 68 -3.18 0.80 15.09
N GLY A 69 -4.38 0.55 14.60
CA GLY A 69 -5.10 -0.69 14.82
C GLY A 69 -6.59 -0.49 15.01
N PRO A 70 -7.36 -1.59 15.13
CA PRO A 70 -8.82 -1.57 15.19
C PRO A 70 -9.36 -0.69 16.33
N LYS A 71 -8.63 -0.61 17.46
CA LYS A 71 -9.00 0.21 18.63
C LYS A 71 -8.92 1.72 18.37
N ASN A 72 -8.16 2.12 17.36
CA ASN A 72 -7.94 3.51 16.97
C ASN A 72 -8.53 3.82 15.59
N CYS A 73 -9.38 2.93 15.08
CA CYS A 73 -10.19 3.13 13.90
C CYS A 73 -11.33 4.10 14.27
N SER A 74 -11.04 5.40 14.24
CA SER A 74 -11.99 6.45 14.61
C SER A 74 -12.80 6.92 13.40
N ASP A 75 -14.14 6.90 13.54
CA ASP A 75 -15.16 7.54 12.69
C ASP A 75 -14.79 7.75 11.21
N HIS A 76 -14.67 6.64 10.48
CA HIS A 76 -14.52 6.66 9.02
C HIS A 76 -15.81 7.04 8.28
N LEU A 77 -16.89 7.26 9.02
CA LEU A 77 -18.15 7.66 8.45
C LEU A 77 -18.22 9.18 8.33
N HIS A 78 -17.71 9.68 7.21
CA HIS A 78 -18.06 11.02 6.76
C HIS A 78 -19.57 11.07 6.50
N ASN A 79 -20.26 11.78 7.39
CA ASN A 79 -21.57 12.39 7.16
C ASN A 79 -22.78 11.47 6.92
N LEU A 80 -22.95 10.39 7.70
CA LEU A 80 -24.30 9.80 7.85
C LEU A 80 -25.30 10.82 8.39
N THR A 81 -24.86 11.88 9.07
CA THR A 81 -25.72 12.98 9.49
C THR A 81 -26.38 13.68 8.30
N GLU A 82 -25.69 13.84 7.16
CA GLU A 82 -26.28 14.38 5.93
C GLU A 82 -27.30 13.42 5.31
N MET A 83 -27.04 12.11 5.33
CA MET A 83 -28.00 11.11 4.85
C MET A 83 -29.21 10.95 5.79
N GLN A 84 -29.01 11.02 7.11
CA GLN A 84 -30.10 11.04 8.09
C GLN A 84 -30.99 12.27 7.87
N ASN A 85 -30.39 13.45 7.66
CA ASN A 85 -31.15 14.67 7.37
C ASN A 85 -31.95 14.57 6.05
N LEU A 86 -31.43 13.91 5.00
CA LEU A 86 -32.16 13.69 3.76
C LEU A 86 -33.36 12.73 3.94
N TYR A 87 -33.20 11.67 4.75
CA TYR A 87 -34.29 10.75 5.07
C TYR A 87 -35.37 11.39 5.97
N GLU A 88 -35.00 12.30 6.88
CA GLU A 88 -35.96 13.05 7.70
C GLU A 88 -36.70 14.13 6.89
N THR A 89 -36.09 14.68 5.84
CA THR A 89 -36.72 15.69 4.97
C THR A 89 -37.77 15.08 4.03
N ASP A 90 -37.56 13.85 3.54
CA ASP A 90 -38.53 13.16 2.67
C ASP A 90 -39.75 12.59 3.42
N GLN A 91 -39.67 12.39 4.74
CA GLN A 91 -40.84 11.95 5.54
C GLN A 91 -41.75 13.11 5.97
N SER A 92 -41.28 14.35 5.91
CA SER A 92 -42.06 15.54 6.30
C SER A 92 -42.83 16.20 5.15
N SER A 93 -42.62 15.75 3.91
CA SER A 93 -43.26 16.29 2.70
C SER A 93 -44.33 15.34 2.15
N SER A 94 -45.30 14.95 2.99
CA SER A 94 -46.57 14.44 2.49
C SER A 94 -47.40 15.61 1.96
N PRO A 95 -47.80 15.65 0.68
CA PRO A 95 -48.62 16.73 0.15
C PRO A 95 -50.03 16.59 0.72
N ASN A 96 -50.40 17.53 1.61
CA ASN A 96 -51.78 17.73 2.04
C ASN A 96 -52.65 18.01 0.82
N THR A 97 -53.38 17.00 0.37
CA THR A 97 -54.57 17.17 -0.46
C THR A 97 -55.69 17.74 0.40
N ASP A 98 -56.07 18.94 -0.01
CA ASP A 98 -57.43 19.42 -0.20
C ASP A 98 -58.24 20.06 0.94
N LYS A 99 -58.79 21.20 0.51
CA LYS A 99 -59.82 22.04 1.09
C LYS A 99 -61.10 21.23 1.35
N GLU A 100 -61.70 21.38 2.53
CA GLU A 100 -63.13 21.72 2.70
C GLU A 100 -63.49 22.07 4.17
N PRO A 101 -64.64 22.76 4.42
CA PRO A 101 -64.86 23.66 5.56
C PRO A 101 -65.64 23.00 6.75
N PRO A 102 -65.93 23.73 7.86
CA PRO A 102 -66.04 23.13 9.19
C PRO A 102 -67.46 22.66 9.54
N LEU A 103 -67.56 21.50 10.19
CA LEU A 103 -68.74 21.10 10.94
C LEU A 103 -68.44 20.95 12.44
N LYS A 104 -69.43 21.38 13.22
CA LYS A 104 -69.42 21.62 14.67
C LYS A 104 -69.12 20.36 15.50
N LYS A 105 -68.44 20.61 16.63
CA LYS A 105 -68.16 19.72 17.77
C LYS A 105 -69.42 18.97 18.27
N PRO A 106 -69.23 17.85 18.99
CA PRO A 106 -69.44 17.97 20.44
C PRO A 106 -68.28 17.42 21.29
N ARG A 107 -68.14 18.05 22.46
CA ARG A 107 -67.32 17.61 23.59
C ARG A 107 -67.76 16.22 24.05
N TYR A 108 -66.81 15.32 24.23
CA TYR A 108 -66.81 14.35 25.33
C TYR A 108 -65.41 14.27 25.91
N ALA A 109 -65.36 14.39 27.24
CA ALA A 109 -64.18 14.16 28.05
C ALA A 109 -63.90 12.66 28.11
N GLN A 110 -62.63 12.28 27.98
CA GLN A 110 -62.07 11.11 28.66
C GLN A 110 -60.55 11.25 28.70
N GLU A 111 -60.05 11.47 29.91
CA GLU A 111 -58.66 11.28 30.28
C GLU A 111 -58.33 9.80 30.09
N GLY A 112 -57.32 9.52 29.27
CA GLY A 112 -56.76 8.19 29.00
C GLY A 112 -55.24 8.31 28.94
N PRO A 113 -54.50 7.29 29.38
CA PRO A 113 -53.13 7.41 29.83
C PRO A 113 -52.20 7.79 28.67
N HIS A 114 -51.20 8.61 28.98
CA HIS A 114 -50.06 8.90 28.14
C HIS A 114 -49.43 7.59 27.63
N SER A 115 -49.87 7.13 26.47
CA SER A 115 -49.14 6.18 25.66
C SER A 115 -47.90 6.91 25.16
N ASN A 116 -46.82 6.71 25.90
CA ASN A 116 -45.46 7.01 25.52
C ASN A 116 -45.28 6.63 24.05
N PRO A 117 -44.88 7.54 23.14
CA PRO A 117 -44.62 7.16 21.76
C PRO A 117 -43.55 6.08 21.82
N GLN A 118 -43.94 4.85 21.51
CA GLN A 118 -43.02 3.76 21.27
C GLN A 118 -42.11 4.25 20.17
N THR A 119 -40.88 4.61 20.55
CA THR A 119 -39.74 4.66 19.66
C THR A 119 -39.74 3.33 18.93
N THR A 120 -40.25 3.33 17.70
CA THR A 120 -40.02 2.23 16.79
C THR A 120 -38.51 2.05 16.76
N PRO A 121 -37.98 0.86 17.10
CA PRO A 121 -36.55 0.65 17.02
C PRO A 121 -36.19 0.91 15.56
N PHE A 122 -35.44 1.98 15.32
CA PHE A 122 -34.90 2.28 14.00
C PHE A 122 -34.31 0.99 13.49
N LYS A 123 -34.93 0.42 12.46
CA LYS A 123 -34.46 -0.79 11.82
C LYS A 123 -33.09 -0.40 11.28
N LEU A 124 -32.03 -0.76 12.00
CA LEU A 124 -30.66 -0.46 11.62
C LEU A 124 -30.53 -0.92 10.17
N MET A 125 -30.28 0.04 9.27
CA MET A 125 -30.01 -0.31 7.89
C MET A 125 -28.78 -1.22 7.92
N GLU A 126 -28.98 -2.46 7.50
CA GLU A 126 -27.94 -3.44 7.32
C GLU A 126 -27.20 -3.10 6.02
N TRP A 127 -25.88 -2.87 6.12
CA TRP A 127 -25.04 -2.54 4.97
C TRP A 127 -24.18 -3.75 4.62
N VAL A 128 -23.81 -3.87 3.34
CA VAL A 128 -23.12 -5.05 2.81
C VAL A 128 -21.70 -4.69 2.40
N CYS A 129 -20.72 -5.48 2.87
CA CYS A 129 -19.34 -5.37 2.39
C CYS A 129 -19.25 -5.78 0.92
N SER A 130 -18.65 -4.94 0.08
CA SER A 130 -18.55 -5.16 -1.37
C SER A 130 -17.67 -6.36 -1.74
N ASP A 131 -16.73 -6.76 -0.89
CA ASP A 131 -15.82 -7.89 -1.15
C ASP A 131 -16.39 -9.23 -0.61
N CYS A 132 -16.71 -9.32 0.69
CA CYS A 132 -17.15 -10.58 1.29
C CYS A 132 -18.67 -10.81 1.30
N VAL A 133 -19.46 -9.79 0.91
CA VAL A 133 -20.94 -9.82 0.94
C VAL A 133 -21.51 -10.05 2.35
N GLY A 134 -20.69 -9.88 3.40
CA GLY A 134 -21.14 -9.94 4.78
C GLY A 134 -22.00 -8.73 5.14
N ILE A 135 -22.94 -8.93 6.06
CA ILE A 135 -23.79 -7.88 6.61
C ILE A 135 -23.12 -7.27 7.83
N TYR A 136 -23.01 -5.95 7.85
CA TYR A 136 -22.31 -5.19 8.90
C TYR A 136 -23.15 -3.99 9.34
N GLN A 137 -22.83 -3.48 10.53
CA GLN A 137 -23.32 -2.16 10.92
C GLN A 137 -22.60 -1.09 10.07
N PRO A 138 -23.26 0.04 9.78
CA PRO A 138 -22.62 1.10 8.98
C PRO A 138 -21.26 1.54 9.53
N MET A 139 -21.11 1.62 10.86
CA MET A 139 -19.87 2.02 11.54
C MET A 139 -18.72 0.99 11.42
N ASP A 140 -19.01 -0.24 11.01
CA ASP A 140 -18.01 -1.30 10.82
C ASP A 140 -17.47 -1.36 9.38
N LEU A 141 -17.97 -0.48 8.50
CA LEU A 141 -17.61 -0.40 7.09
C LEU A 141 -16.79 0.86 6.77
N HIS A 142 -15.94 0.74 5.76
CA HIS A 142 -15.04 1.78 5.27
C HIS A 142 -15.42 2.15 3.85
N ASP A 143 -15.69 3.43 3.61
CA ASP A 143 -16.14 3.95 2.33
C ASP A 143 -14.97 4.22 1.38
N LEU A 144 -14.88 3.45 0.30
CA LEU A 144 -13.90 3.71 -0.75
C LEU A 144 -14.34 4.92 -1.59
N PRO A 145 -13.40 5.65 -2.22
CA PRO A 145 -13.73 6.80 -3.10
C PRO A 145 -14.67 6.47 -4.27
N CYS A 146 -14.77 5.20 -4.66
CA CYS A 146 -15.68 4.73 -5.70
C CYS A 146 -17.10 4.40 -5.20
N GLY A 147 -17.38 4.53 -3.90
CA GLY A 147 -18.67 4.21 -3.27
C GLY A 147 -18.81 2.76 -2.77
N HIS A 148 -17.86 1.88 -3.05
CA HIS A 148 -17.83 0.55 -2.42
C HIS A 148 -17.49 0.64 -0.93
N MET A 149 -18.04 -0.28 -0.14
CA MET A 149 -17.88 -0.33 1.31
C MET A 149 -17.12 -1.60 1.70
N LEU A 150 -16.06 -1.51 2.49
CA LEU A 150 -15.28 -2.67 2.96
C LEU A 150 -15.36 -2.82 4.47
N CYS A 151 -15.60 -4.06 4.94
CA CYS A 151 -15.38 -4.37 6.34
C CYS A 151 -13.87 -4.37 6.65
N LEU A 152 -13.53 -4.19 7.93
CA LEU A 152 -12.13 -4.13 8.36
C LEU A 152 -11.27 -5.33 7.90
N PRO A 153 -11.73 -6.60 7.99
CA PRO A 153 -10.96 -7.73 7.47
C PRO A 153 -10.65 -7.65 5.98
N CYS A 154 -11.62 -7.26 5.14
CA CYS A 154 -11.41 -7.11 3.70
C CYS A 154 -10.48 -5.94 3.38
N LEU A 155 -10.63 -4.80 4.08
CA LEU A 155 -9.73 -3.66 3.95
C LEU A 155 -8.28 -4.05 4.31
N GLU A 156 -8.10 -4.81 5.39
CA GLU A 156 -6.78 -5.27 5.81
C GLU A 156 -6.16 -6.26 4.81
N GLU A 157 -6.96 -7.17 4.25
CA GLU A 157 -6.50 -8.04 3.17
C GLU A 157 -6.03 -7.24 1.95
N ARG A 158 -6.84 -6.27 1.50
CA ARG A 158 -6.49 -5.38 0.38
C ARG A 158 -5.17 -4.65 0.63
N ALA A 159 -4.97 -4.12 1.83
CA ALA A 159 -3.72 -3.47 2.20
C ALA A 159 -2.51 -4.43 2.20
N ARG A 160 -2.71 -5.67 2.67
CA ARG A 160 -1.68 -6.72 2.69
C ARG A 160 -1.33 -7.24 1.29
N GLU A 161 -2.26 -7.18 0.34
CA GLU A 161 -2.04 -7.57 -1.04
C GLU A 161 -1.14 -6.59 -1.81
N VAL A 162 -1.10 -5.31 -1.43
CA VAL A 162 -0.35 -4.27 -2.16
C VAL A 162 1.13 -4.67 -2.38
N PRO A 163 1.93 -5.05 -1.36
CA PRO A 163 3.30 -5.53 -1.58
C PRO A 163 3.41 -6.73 -2.53
N ASN A 164 2.44 -7.66 -2.50
CA ASN A 164 2.41 -8.81 -3.40
C ASN A 164 2.18 -8.36 -4.85
N MET A 165 1.28 -7.40 -5.05
CA MET A 165 0.98 -6.81 -6.36
C MET A 165 2.18 -6.07 -6.94
N LEU A 166 2.94 -5.35 -6.11
CA LEU A 166 4.20 -4.71 -6.52
C LEU A 166 5.21 -5.73 -7.07
N GLY A 167 5.34 -6.88 -6.42
CA GLY A 167 6.20 -7.96 -6.90
C GLY A 167 5.67 -8.61 -8.18
N LYS A 168 4.35 -8.82 -8.27
CA LYS A 168 3.71 -9.51 -9.40
C LYS A 168 3.71 -8.68 -10.70
N TYR A 169 3.49 -7.38 -10.61
CA TYR A 169 3.35 -6.47 -11.77
C TYR A 169 4.54 -5.52 -11.94
N GLN A 170 5.72 -5.93 -11.48
CA GLN A 170 6.94 -5.12 -11.46
C GLN A 170 7.26 -4.47 -12.82
N TYR A 171 7.14 -5.21 -13.93
CA TYR A 171 7.42 -4.67 -15.27
C TYR A 171 6.46 -3.53 -15.65
N GLN A 172 5.15 -3.73 -15.43
CA GLN A 172 4.13 -2.73 -15.72
C GLN A 172 4.28 -1.49 -14.84
N LEU A 173 4.60 -1.71 -13.55
CA LEU A 173 4.87 -0.63 -12.60
C LEU A 173 6.08 0.20 -13.02
N ASN A 174 7.21 -0.43 -13.35
CA ASN A 174 8.40 0.28 -13.80
C ASN A 174 8.13 1.09 -15.07
N ARG A 175 7.39 0.52 -16.03
CA ARG A 175 6.99 1.25 -17.23
C ARG A 175 6.14 2.48 -16.89
N ALA A 176 5.15 2.34 -16.01
CA ALA A 176 4.30 3.45 -15.60
C ALA A 176 5.08 4.52 -14.80
N LEU A 177 5.99 4.11 -13.92
CA LEU A 177 6.90 5.00 -13.19
C LEU A 177 7.80 5.79 -14.16
N THR A 178 8.46 5.12 -15.11
CA THR A 178 9.28 5.80 -16.12
C THR A 178 8.47 6.81 -16.94
N GLN A 179 7.22 6.48 -17.28
CA GLN A 179 6.32 7.41 -17.96
C GLN A 179 5.99 8.62 -17.07
N LYS A 180 5.61 8.40 -15.81
CA LYS A 180 5.32 9.44 -14.83
C LYS A 180 6.50 10.43 -14.72
N TYR A 181 7.70 9.95 -14.40
CA TYR A 181 8.87 10.81 -14.24
C TYR A 181 9.28 11.52 -15.53
N SER A 182 9.18 10.86 -16.69
CA SER A 182 9.46 11.51 -17.98
C SER A 182 8.48 12.66 -18.28
N ILE A 183 7.22 12.54 -17.87
CA ILE A 183 6.20 13.57 -18.05
C ILE A 183 6.39 14.70 -17.03
N GLU A 184 6.61 14.37 -15.76
CA GLU A 184 6.89 15.35 -14.69
C GLU A 184 8.12 16.21 -15.02
N SER A 185 9.21 15.60 -15.51
CA SER A 185 10.39 16.34 -15.94
C SER A 185 10.09 17.33 -17.07
N LYS A 186 9.25 16.95 -18.06
CA LYS A 186 8.81 17.85 -19.13
C LYS A 186 7.92 18.99 -18.61
N LEU A 187 7.06 18.70 -17.65
CA LEU A 187 6.22 19.71 -17.00
C LEU A 187 7.07 20.71 -16.19
N GLN A 188 8.08 20.25 -15.45
CA GLN A 188 9.00 21.13 -14.72
C GLN A 188 9.83 22.03 -15.65
N GLN A 189 10.27 21.51 -16.80
CA GLN A 189 10.95 22.32 -17.82
C GLN A 189 10.04 23.42 -18.38
N HIS A 190 8.72 23.17 -18.50
CA HIS A 190 7.75 24.16 -18.97
C HIS A 190 7.70 25.40 -18.08
N ASP A 191 7.86 25.22 -16.76
CA ASP A 191 7.79 26.30 -15.78
C ASP A 191 9.05 27.17 -15.75
N GLN A 192 10.17 26.67 -16.26
CA GLN A 192 11.49 27.35 -16.19
C GLN A 192 11.82 28.26 -17.40
N TYR A 193 11.09 28.21 -18.52
CA TYR A 193 11.43 29.00 -19.73
C TYR A 193 10.62 30.30 -19.90
N PRO A 194 11.24 31.41 -20.42
CA PRO A 194 10.55 32.67 -20.67
C PRO A 194 9.54 32.62 -21.83
N THR A 195 8.64 33.61 -21.80
CA THR A 195 7.33 33.76 -22.45
C THR A 195 7.24 33.53 -23.98
N SER A 196 8.35 33.56 -24.71
CA SER A 196 8.36 33.48 -26.19
C SER A 196 8.15 32.06 -26.71
N SER A 197 8.56 31.04 -25.95
CA SER A 197 8.38 29.61 -26.31
C SER A 197 7.08 29.02 -25.76
N ARG A 198 6.32 29.77 -24.93
CA ARG A 198 5.12 29.26 -24.25
C ARG A 198 3.95 28.95 -25.18
N ARG A 199 3.82 29.57 -26.35
CA ARG A 199 2.62 29.41 -27.20
C ARG A 199 2.50 28.00 -27.79
N THR A 200 3.58 27.41 -28.30
CA THR A 200 3.59 26.03 -28.82
C THR A 200 3.66 24.98 -27.72
N LEU A 201 4.19 25.33 -26.55
CA LEU A 201 4.31 24.45 -25.39
C LEU A 201 3.01 24.36 -24.55
N SER A 202 2.25 25.46 -24.47
CA SER A 202 0.95 25.55 -23.79
C SER A 202 -0.11 24.62 -24.39
N GLU A 203 -0.10 24.41 -25.71
CA GLU A 203 -1.03 23.48 -26.39
C GLU A 203 -0.75 22.01 -26.03
N SER A 204 0.47 21.68 -25.61
CA SER A 204 0.86 20.31 -25.25
C SER A 204 0.57 19.96 -23.79
N GLN A 205 0.38 20.95 -22.92
CA GLN A 205 0.22 20.76 -21.48
C GLN A 205 -1.02 19.92 -21.11
N PRO A 206 -2.23 20.15 -21.67
CA PRO A 206 -3.39 19.30 -21.39
C PRO A 206 -3.15 17.84 -21.78
N SER A 207 -2.39 17.61 -22.85
CA SER A 207 -2.05 16.26 -23.32
C SER A 207 -1.07 15.55 -22.37
N LEU A 208 -0.13 16.30 -21.76
CA LEU A 208 0.81 15.79 -20.77
C LEU A 208 0.11 15.47 -19.45
N LEU A 209 -0.78 16.35 -18.97
CA LEU A 209 -1.57 16.11 -17.75
C LEU A 209 -2.46 14.87 -17.87
N ARG A 210 -3.10 14.66 -19.03
CA ARG A 210 -3.86 13.43 -19.28
C ARG A 210 -2.97 12.18 -19.22
N LYS A 211 -1.79 12.22 -19.85
CA LYS A 211 -0.84 11.10 -19.81
C LYS A 211 -0.29 10.84 -18.41
N LEU A 212 -0.13 11.89 -17.60
CA LEU A 212 0.24 11.77 -16.20
C LEU A 212 -0.85 11.05 -15.41
N ALA A 213 -2.10 11.46 -15.57
CA ALA A 213 -3.25 10.80 -14.95
C ALA A 213 -3.40 9.32 -15.40
N GLU A 214 -3.15 9.01 -16.67
CA GLU A 214 -3.11 7.63 -17.18
C GLU A 214 -2.01 6.78 -16.52
N ALA A 215 -0.82 7.38 -16.31
CA ALA A 215 0.29 6.72 -15.61
C ALA A 215 -0.03 6.49 -14.13
N GLU A 216 -0.58 7.49 -13.44
CA GLU A 216 -1.02 7.38 -12.03
C GLU A 216 -2.13 6.36 -11.84
N GLN A 217 -3.10 6.32 -12.76
CA GLN A 217 -4.14 5.30 -12.77
C GLN A 217 -3.54 3.90 -12.97
N SER A 218 -2.60 3.76 -13.91
CA SER A 218 -1.90 2.49 -14.14
C SER A 218 -1.13 2.04 -12.89
N LEU A 219 -0.42 2.96 -12.22
CA LEU A 219 0.25 2.67 -10.95
C LEU A 219 -0.73 2.20 -9.89
N SER A 220 -1.87 2.89 -9.74
CA SER A 220 -2.90 2.52 -8.77
C SER A 220 -3.48 1.14 -9.03
N VAL A 221 -3.75 0.80 -10.30
CA VAL A 221 -4.28 -0.52 -10.69
C VAL A 221 -3.25 -1.63 -10.49
N PHE A 222 -2.03 -1.48 -11.01
CA PHE A 222 -1.01 -2.53 -10.94
C PHE A 222 -0.43 -2.73 -9.54
N SER A 223 -0.53 -1.73 -8.65
CA SER A 223 -0.15 -1.87 -7.25
C SER A 223 -1.28 -2.42 -6.35
N GLY A 224 -2.47 -2.68 -6.88
CA GLY A 224 -3.62 -3.12 -6.07
C GLY A 224 -4.23 -2.01 -5.20
N ARG A 225 -3.90 -0.75 -5.46
CA ARG A 225 -4.41 0.44 -4.76
C ARG A 225 -5.68 1.02 -5.41
N ALA A 226 -6.26 0.36 -6.42
CA ALA A 226 -7.45 0.85 -7.11
C ALA A 226 -8.69 -0.03 -6.89
N CYS A 227 -9.85 0.62 -6.78
CA CYS A 227 -11.16 0.00 -6.83
C CYS A 227 -12.00 0.74 -7.88
N CYS A 228 -12.63 0.00 -8.80
CA CYS A 228 -13.32 0.59 -9.97
C CYS A 228 -12.44 1.55 -10.80
N GLY A 229 -11.12 1.34 -10.81
CA GLY A 229 -10.17 2.22 -11.51
C GLY A 229 -9.86 3.53 -10.79
N ILE A 230 -10.39 3.75 -9.58
CA ILE A 230 -10.13 4.92 -8.72
C ILE A 230 -9.16 4.51 -7.61
N ASN A 231 -8.13 5.33 -7.34
CA ASN A 231 -7.21 5.09 -6.23
C ASN A 231 -7.98 5.13 -4.90
N MET A 232 -7.82 4.09 -4.09
CA MET A 232 -8.47 3.94 -2.80
C MET A 232 -7.86 4.81 -1.70
N GLU A 233 -6.65 5.34 -1.92
CA GLU A 233 -5.86 6.08 -0.94
C GLU A 233 -5.69 5.31 0.38
N LEU A 234 -5.39 4.00 0.26
CA LEU A 234 -5.44 3.04 1.38
C LEU A 234 -4.68 3.51 2.62
N PHE A 235 -3.45 4.01 2.47
CA PHE A 235 -2.68 4.48 3.61
C PHE A 235 -3.28 5.76 4.19
N ARG A 236 -3.49 6.77 3.35
CA ARG A 236 -3.95 8.10 3.78
C ARG A 236 -5.30 8.05 4.50
N ARG A 237 -6.25 7.24 4.00
CA ARG A 237 -7.61 7.17 4.55
C ARG A 237 -7.75 6.15 5.68
N PHE A 238 -7.03 5.02 5.60
CA PHE A 238 -7.34 3.86 6.44
C PHE A 238 -6.18 3.31 7.26
N ALA A 239 -4.96 3.86 7.16
CA ALA A 239 -3.80 3.33 7.90
C ALA A 239 -4.03 3.19 9.40
N ARG A 240 -4.83 4.09 10.01
CA ARG A 240 -5.14 4.05 11.44
C ARG A 240 -5.98 2.85 11.86
N CYS A 241 -6.79 2.28 10.97
CA CYS A 241 -7.57 1.08 11.25
C CYS A 241 -6.78 -0.21 11.11
N LEU A 242 -5.76 -0.19 10.25
CA LEU A 242 -4.94 -1.36 9.96
C LEU A 242 -4.07 -1.74 11.17
N THR A 243 -3.73 -3.02 11.28
CA THR A 243 -2.73 -3.45 12.25
C THR A 243 -1.40 -2.70 12.00
N PRO A 244 -0.60 -2.46 13.06
CA PRO A 244 0.68 -1.75 12.93
C PRO A 244 1.59 -2.33 11.82
N GLU A 245 1.61 -3.66 11.68
CA GLU A 245 2.39 -4.34 10.66
C GLU A 245 1.87 -4.08 9.25
N THR A 246 0.57 -4.27 9.01
CA THR A 246 -0.03 -4.02 7.70
C THR A 246 0.13 -2.56 7.29
N ALA A 247 -0.10 -1.62 8.21
CA ALA A 247 0.06 -0.20 7.94
C ALA A 247 1.50 0.17 7.60
N ARG A 248 2.48 -0.40 8.31
CA ARG A 248 3.92 -0.21 8.01
C ARG A 248 4.28 -0.71 6.62
N GLN A 249 3.83 -1.91 6.26
CA GLN A 249 4.09 -2.49 4.95
C GLN A 249 3.44 -1.66 3.83
N LEU A 250 2.20 -1.23 4.03
CA LEU A 250 1.47 -0.38 3.10
C LEU A 250 2.18 0.98 2.94
N TRP A 251 2.60 1.61 4.03
CA TRP A 251 3.36 2.86 4.00
C TRP A 251 4.64 2.72 3.16
N LEU A 252 5.45 1.68 3.42
CA LEU A 252 6.67 1.41 2.65
C LEU A 252 6.36 1.18 1.16
N ALA A 253 5.27 0.48 0.85
CA ALA A 253 4.83 0.26 -0.52
C ALA A 253 4.42 1.56 -1.23
N GLU A 254 3.70 2.46 -0.54
CA GLU A 254 3.34 3.77 -1.08
C GLU A 254 4.55 4.68 -1.26
N GLN A 255 5.43 4.77 -0.26
CA GLN A 255 6.67 5.55 -0.35
C GLN A 255 7.53 5.11 -1.55
N TRP A 256 7.68 3.80 -1.77
CA TRP A 256 8.43 3.32 -2.93
C TRP A 256 7.82 3.69 -4.28
N LEU A 257 6.48 3.77 -4.37
CA LEU A 257 5.80 4.19 -5.60
C LEU A 257 5.97 5.69 -5.86
N ASP A 258 6.08 6.49 -4.81
CA ASP A 258 6.20 7.94 -4.89
C ASP A 258 7.66 8.37 -5.13
N ASP A 259 8.62 7.71 -4.48
CA ASP A 259 10.03 8.04 -4.54
C ASP A 259 10.67 7.83 -5.90
N HIS A 260 11.51 8.79 -6.29
CA HIS A 260 12.33 8.67 -7.49
C HIS A 260 13.23 7.41 -7.41
N PRO A 261 13.39 6.64 -8.50
CA PRO A 261 14.18 5.40 -8.49
C PRO A 261 15.60 5.55 -7.94
N ASP A 262 16.22 6.72 -8.16
CA ASP A 262 17.59 7.01 -7.71
C ASP A 262 17.71 7.22 -6.19
N ASP A 263 16.60 7.57 -5.53
CA ASP A 263 16.54 7.82 -4.08
C ASP A 263 16.13 6.56 -3.29
N ARG A 264 15.84 5.45 -3.99
CA ARG A 264 15.43 4.21 -3.35
C ARG A 264 16.64 3.54 -2.72
N HIS A 265 16.58 3.30 -1.42
CA HIS A 265 17.62 2.60 -0.68
C HIS A 265 17.14 1.22 -0.21
N ALA A 266 18.09 0.32 0.02
CA ALA A 266 17.83 -0.97 0.66
C ALA A 266 18.59 -1.07 1.97
N CYS A 267 17.98 -1.78 2.93
CA CYS A 267 18.62 -2.16 4.17
C CYS A 267 19.88 -2.97 3.87
N GLY A 268 21.00 -2.60 4.50
CA GLY A 268 22.30 -3.26 4.37
C GLY A 268 22.41 -4.55 5.17
N TRP A 269 21.43 -4.86 6.02
CA TRP A 269 21.40 -6.11 6.79
C TRP A 269 21.16 -7.31 5.85
N PRO A 270 22.00 -8.37 5.91
CA PRO A 270 21.99 -9.47 4.93
C PRO A 270 20.68 -10.27 4.79
N ASP A 271 19.86 -10.22 5.81
CA ASP A 271 18.58 -10.91 5.97
C ASP A 271 17.36 -10.01 5.76
N CYS A 272 17.50 -8.70 5.99
CA CYS A 272 16.40 -7.75 5.85
C CYS A 272 16.20 -7.32 4.39
N GLU A 273 17.23 -6.72 3.78
CA GLU A 273 17.22 -6.16 2.41
C GLU A 273 16.00 -5.28 2.06
N ALA A 274 15.20 -4.86 3.03
CA ALA A 274 13.97 -4.14 2.81
C ALA A 274 14.23 -2.74 2.26
N TYR A 275 13.28 -2.21 1.50
CA TYR A 275 13.36 -0.82 1.05
C TYR A 275 13.36 0.15 2.24
N VAL A 276 14.16 1.20 2.11
CA VAL A 276 14.34 2.26 3.10
C VAL A 276 14.03 3.61 2.43
N PRO A 277 12.98 4.32 2.86
CA PRO A 277 12.63 5.62 2.30
C PRO A 277 13.71 6.68 2.51
N PRO A 278 13.81 7.71 1.64
CA PRO A 278 14.71 8.84 1.75
C PRO A 278 14.56 9.59 3.07
N CYS A 279 13.34 9.68 3.61
CA CYS A 279 13.08 10.32 4.91
C CYS A 279 13.72 9.57 6.09
N CYS A 280 14.17 8.33 5.88
CA CYS A 280 14.86 7.52 6.88
C CYS A 280 16.39 7.64 6.79
N VAL A 281 16.90 8.51 5.91
CA VAL A 281 18.33 8.74 5.68
C VAL A 281 18.80 9.93 6.52
N TYR A 282 19.92 9.79 7.20
CA TYR A 282 20.48 10.83 8.06
C TYR A 282 22.01 10.81 8.07
N GLU A 283 22.61 11.93 8.45
CA GLU A 283 24.06 12.07 8.58
C GLU A 283 24.49 11.89 10.03
N LEU A 284 25.54 11.11 10.26
CA LEU A 284 26.21 11.08 11.55
C LEU A 284 27.16 12.27 11.67
N PRO A 285 27.23 12.93 12.84
CA PRO A 285 28.21 13.98 13.07
C PRO A 285 29.64 13.49 12.80
N ALA A 286 30.47 14.34 12.19
CA ALA A 286 31.84 13.99 11.78
C ALA A 286 32.72 13.45 12.92
N TYR A 287 32.44 13.83 14.18
CA TYR A 287 33.16 13.34 15.35
C TYR A 287 32.75 11.92 15.80
N MET A 288 31.62 11.39 15.30
CA MET A 288 31.16 10.02 15.57
C MET A 288 31.48 9.03 14.43
N GLY A 289 32.00 9.51 13.29
CA GLY A 289 32.19 8.71 12.09
C GLY A 289 33.56 8.90 11.46
N GLY A 290 34.50 8.02 11.80
CA GLY A 290 35.79 7.94 11.09
C GLY A 290 35.61 7.81 9.57
N ASN A 291 36.31 8.67 8.84
CA ASN A 291 36.42 8.71 7.37
C ASN A 291 35.09 8.84 6.60
N GLY A 292 34.48 10.03 6.62
CA GLY A 292 33.85 10.67 5.45
C GLY A 292 32.56 10.10 4.84
N ASP A 293 32.23 8.83 5.06
CA ASP A 293 31.00 8.20 4.51
C ASP A 293 29.86 8.30 5.55
N GLY A 294 29.53 9.55 5.90
CA GLY A 294 28.69 9.95 7.04
C GLY A 294 27.20 9.59 6.94
N GLN A 295 26.73 9.12 5.80
CA GLN A 295 25.32 8.81 5.60
C GLN A 295 24.95 7.43 6.19
N ARG A 296 23.88 7.42 6.98
CA ARG A 296 23.23 6.25 7.54
C ARG A 296 21.77 6.25 7.10
N TRP A 297 21.16 5.09 7.12
CA TRP A 297 19.72 5.00 6.99
C TRP A 297 19.13 4.00 7.98
N TRP A 298 17.97 4.36 8.52
CA TRP A 298 17.21 3.59 9.50
C TRP A 298 16.18 2.71 8.80
N CYS A 299 16.29 1.39 8.96
CA CYS A 299 15.32 0.48 8.37
C CYS A 299 14.10 0.31 9.27
N VAL A 300 12.94 0.82 8.85
CA VAL A 300 11.68 0.74 9.62
C VAL A 300 11.16 -0.70 9.80
N ARG A 301 11.66 -1.66 9.00
CA ARG A 301 11.28 -3.08 9.11
C ARG A 301 12.03 -3.83 10.19
N CYS A 302 13.37 -3.71 10.22
CA CYS A 302 14.22 -4.43 11.17
C CYS A 302 14.72 -3.54 12.31
N GLU A 303 14.37 -2.25 12.31
CA GLU A 303 14.78 -1.26 13.30
C GLU A 303 16.32 -1.22 13.45
N GLY A 304 17.00 -1.36 12.31
CA GLY A 304 18.45 -1.46 12.22
C GLY A 304 19.06 -0.37 11.35
N ASN A 305 20.29 0.02 11.67
CA ASN A 305 21.05 1.00 10.88
C ASN A 305 21.87 0.34 9.79
N SER A 306 21.96 1.01 8.66
CA SER A 306 22.79 0.60 7.54
C SER A 306 23.65 1.77 7.06
N ARG A 307 24.77 1.45 6.39
CA ARG A 307 25.75 2.45 5.94
C ARG A 307 25.65 2.69 4.43
N GLY A 308 25.74 3.96 4.03
CA GLY A 308 25.81 4.44 2.64
C GLY A 308 26.62 3.58 1.68
N SER A 309 27.84 3.23 2.10
CA SER A 309 28.82 2.54 1.27
C SER A 309 28.59 1.03 1.14
N SER A 310 27.67 0.44 1.91
CA SER A 310 27.54 -1.03 1.97
C SER A 310 26.85 -1.66 0.76
N ASN A 311 26.19 -0.91 -0.15
CA ASN A 311 25.42 -1.55 -1.23
C ASN A 311 25.13 -0.70 -2.49
N ARG A 312 25.96 0.29 -2.88
CA ARG A 312 25.72 1.07 -4.13
C ARG A 312 25.58 0.20 -5.39
N LYS A 313 26.30 -0.94 -5.47
CA LYS A 313 26.15 -1.90 -6.59
C LYS A 313 24.87 -2.73 -6.54
N ARG A 314 24.26 -2.95 -5.36
CA ARG A 314 22.96 -3.64 -5.24
C ARG A 314 21.78 -2.69 -5.45
N ALA A 315 21.94 -1.41 -5.11
CA ALA A 315 20.92 -0.39 -5.33
C ALA A 315 20.54 -0.22 -6.82
N GLN A 316 21.50 -0.39 -7.73
CA GLN A 316 21.28 -0.30 -9.18
C GLN A 316 20.41 -1.45 -9.76
N ASP A 317 20.30 -2.57 -9.05
CA ASP A 317 19.40 -3.68 -9.39
C ASP A 317 17.98 -3.51 -8.79
N MET A 318 17.69 -2.40 -8.09
CA MET A 318 16.43 -2.18 -7.36
C MET A 318 15.29 -1.61 -8.18
N GLY A 319 15.26 -1.88 -9.49
CA GLY A 319 14.00 -1.89 -10.23
C GLY A 319 12.97 -2.88 -9.65
N ARG A 320 13.30 -3.63 -8.60
CA ARG A 320 12.49 -4.61 -7.88
C ARG A 320 12.19 -4.11 -6.47
N PHE A 321 10.91 -4.09 -6.10
CA PHE A 321 10.51 -3.82 -4.72
C PHE A 321 11.19 -4.84 -3.77
N PRO A 322 11.97 -4.42 -2.76
CA PRO A 322 12.80 -5.34 -1.96
C PRO A 322 11.98 -6.15 -0.95
N TRP A 323 11.46 -7.29 -1.44
CA TRP A 323 11.16 -8.57 -0.79
C TRP A 323 10.22 -8.68 0.43
N LEU A 324 9.08 -9.31 0.16
CA LEU A 324 8.46 -10.36 0.98
C LEU A 324 9.53 -11.35 1.48
N ARG A 325 9.40 -11.87 2.71
CA ARG A 325 10.43 -12.68 3.39
C ARG A 325 11.13 -13.70 2.46
N ARG A 326 12.46 -13.85 2.55
CA ARG A 326 13.15 -15.01 1.97
C ARG A 326 12.48 -16.29 2.49
N GLY A 327 11.93 -17.11 1.59
CA GLY A 327 11.23 -18.36 1.93
C GLY A 327 9.71 -18.33 1.84
N THR A 328 9.07 -17.17 1.61
CA THR A 328 7.69 -17.17 1.08
C THR A 328 7.78 -17.57 -0.39
N GLU A 329 7.24 -18.73 -0.75
CA GLU A 329 7.17 -19.18 -2.14
C GLU A 329 6.48 -18.10 -2.97
N VAL A 330 7.27 -17.35 -3.73
CA VAL A 330 6.75 -16.66 -4.89
C VAL A 330 6.38 -17.78 -5.83
N LEU A 331 5.08 -18.06 -5.96
CA LEU A 331 4.54 -18.78 -7.11
C LEU A 331 4.97 -17.99 -8.35
N LEU A 332 6.17 -18.29 -8.85
CA LEU A 332 6.62 -17.87 -10.16
C LEU A 332 5.56 -18.38 -11.13
N PRO A 333 5.06 -17.54 -12.06
CA PRO A 333 4.21 -18.05 -13.10
C PRO A 333 4.97 -19.16 -13.82
N SER A 334 4.41 -20.36 -13.80
CA SER A 334 4.86 -21.50 -14.60
C SER A 334 5.12 -21.01 -16.03
N ARG A 335 6.33 -21.24 -16.53
CA ARG A 335 6.71 -20.92 -17.91
C ARG A 335 5.89 -21.73 -18.91
#